data_AF-A0A2V9HXG4-F1
#
_entry.id   AF-A0A2V9HXG4-F1
#
_cell.length_a   1.000
_cell.length_b   1.000
_cell.length_c   1.000
_cell.angle_alpha   90.00
_cell.angle_beta   90.00
_cell.angle_gamma   90.00
#
_symmetry.space_group_name_H-M   'P 1'
#
loop_
_entity.id
_entity.type
_entity.pdbx_description
1 polymer ?
#
loop_
_entity_poly.entity_id
_entity_poly.type
_entity_poly.pdbx_seq_one_letter_code
_entity_poly.pdbx_strand_id
1 'polypeptide(L)'
;MTRRISRPAVLHLRKLKGELGTNLPSLSRAKLTKLIEEAVVDAYTEEEQAVGFLTMIEEHLALPFPVKILGVDADVEKVDMALDGQIVAICRRGKTRQKIPILDLPLPTPTPAGVEWIAAYRRWCRGSW
;
A
#
# COMPACT_ATOMS: atom_id res chain seq x y z
N MET A 1 27.15 -42.52 28.67
CA MET A 1 26.22 -42.11 27.59
C MET A 1 25.03 -41.39 28.20
N THR A 2 25.00 -40.06 28.16
CA THR A 2 23.86 -39.26 28.65
C THR A 2 23.51 -38.22 27.58
N ARG A 3 22.36 -38.42 26.93
CA ARG A 3 21.80 -37.53 25.91
C ARG A 3 21.37 -36.23 26.59
N ARG A 4 22.02 -35.10 26.26
CA ARG A 4 21.46 -33.76 26.49
C ARG A 4 20.42 -33.50 25.41
N ILE A 5 19.14 -33.51 25.79
CA ILE A 5 18.04 -33.08 24.94
C ILE A 5 18.02 -31.55 24.99
N SER A 6 18.51 -30.92 23.92
CA SER A 6 18.42 -29.48 23.71
C SER A 6 16.98 -29.09 23.42
N ARG A 7 16.38 -28.25 24.27
CA ARG A 7 15.05 -27.66 24.02
C ARG A 7 15.14 -26.71 22.82
N PRO A 8 14.20 -26.74 21.86
CA PRO A 8 14.15 -25.70 20.84
C PRO A 8 13.65 -24.41 21.52
N ALA A 9 14.43 -23.35 21.41
CA ALA A 9 13.98 -22.02 21.77
C ALA A 9 12.90 -21.62 20.76
N VAL A 10 11.63 -21.85 21.12
CA VAL A 10 10.50 -21.28 20.40
C VAL A 10 10.56 -19.78 20.65
N LEU A 11 11.14 -19.04 19.71
CA LEU A 11 10.98 -17.60 19.63
C LEU A 11 9.48 -17.33 19.58
N HIS A 12 8.92 -16.92 20.72
CA HIS A 12 7.65 -16.22 20.75
C HIS A 12 7.83 -14.98 19.89
N LEU A 13 7.47 -15.09 18.61
CA LEU A 13 7.13 -13.95 17.78
C LEU A 13 5.91 -13.32 18.43
N ARG A 14 6.16 -12.51 19.47
CA ARG A 14 5.19 -11.56 19.99
C ARG A 14 4.73 -10.79 18.77
N LYS A 15 3.45 -10.97 18.46
CA LYS A 15 2.67 -10.25 17.46
C LYS A 15 3.17 -8.81 17.41
N LEU A 16 4.04 -8.51 16.44
CA LEU A 16 4.42 -7.15 16.11
C LEU A 16 3.18 -6.56 15.45
N LYS A 17 2.21 -6.15 16.27
CA LYS A 17 1.21 -5.18 15.87
C LYS A 17 1.93 -3.84 15.80
N GLY A 18 2.89 -3.74 14.88
CA GLY A 18 3.30 -2.48 14.32
C GLY A 18 2.15 -2.09 13.43
N GLU A 19 1.31 -1.18 13.90
CA GLU A 19 0.55 -0.35 12.97
C GLU A 19 1.62 0.32 12.10
N LEU A 20 1.84 -0.22 10.90
CA LEU A 20 2.43 0.56 9.81
C LEU A 20 1.51 1.77 9.74
N GLY A 21 1.96 2.87 10.33
CA GLY A 21 1.18 4.08 10.55
C GLY A 21 0.81 4.63 9.19
N THR A 22 -0.33 4.19 8.68
CA THR A 22 -0.87 4.74 7.46
C THR A 22 -1.47 6.05 7.89
N ASN A 23 -0.67 7.11 7.77
CA ASN A 23 -1.15 8.49 7.73
C ASN A 23 -2.08 8.58 6.51
N LEU A 24 -3.25 7.98 6.59
CA LEU A 24 -4.32 8.19 5.62
C LEU A 24 -5.27 9.18 6.26
N PRO A 25 -5.81 10.14 5.49
CA PRO A 25 -6.84 11.02 5.98
C PRO A 25 -8.02 10.19 6.50
N SER A 26 -8.63 10.65 7.60
CA SER A 26 -9.87 10.06 8.11
C SER A 26 -11.02 10.44 7.16
N LEU A 27 -11.27 9.59 6.17
CA LEU A 27 -12.34 9.77 5.19
C LEU A 27 -13.61 9.06 5.67
N SER A 28 -14.77 9.68 5.42
CA SER A 28 -16.05 9.05 5.72
C SER A 28 -16.27 7.82 4.84
N ARG A 29 -17.06 6.84 5.34
CA ARG A 29 -17.43 5.65 4.57
C ARG A 29 -18.08 6.03 3.23
N ALA A 30 -18.99 7.01 3.24
CA ALA A 30 -19.66 7.48 2.04
C ALA A 30 -18.69 8.10 1.02
N LYS A 31 -17.66 8.85 1.47
CA LYS A 31 -16.64 9.38 0.56
C LYS A 31 -15.81 8.25 -0.06
N LEU A 32 -15.40 7.27 0.74
CA LEU A 32 -14.65 6.12 0.23
C LEU A 32 -15.48 5.28 -0.76
N THR A 33 -16.76 5.03 -0.48
CA THR A 33 -17.65 4.30 -1.40
C THR A 33 -17.77 5.03 -2.73
N LYS A 34 -17.92 6.37 -2.74
CA LYS A 34 -17.94 7.15 -3.99
C LYS A 34 -16.65 7.03 -4.81
N LEU A 35 -15.48 7.11 -4.15
CA LEU A 35 -14.20 6.93 -4.84
C LEU A 35 -14.07 5.52 -5.42
N ILE A 36 -14.58 4.50 -4.71
CA ILE A 36 -14.58 3.13 -5.23
C ILE A 36 -15.51 3.01 -6.42
N GLU A 37 -16.75 3.50 -6.32
CA GLU A 37 -17.73 3.51 -7.43
C GLU A 37 -17.16 4.21 -8.67
N GLU A 38 -16.44 5.32 -8.49
CA GLU A 38 -15.78 6.04 -9.58
C GLU A 38 -14.65 5.22 -10.21
N ALA A 39 -13.81 4.58 -9.40
CA ALA A 39 -12.71 3.76 -9.90
C ALA A 39 -13.17 2.48 -10.64
N VAL A 40 -14.39 1.99 -10.39
CA VAL A 40 -14.90 0.71 -10.92
C VAL A 40 -16.08 0.85 -11.88
N VAL A 41 -16.44 2.08 -12.27
CA VAL A 41 -17.68 2.39 -13.01
C VAL A 41 -17.85 1.61 -14.31
N ASP A 42 -16.74 1.28 -15.00
CA ASP A 42 -16.73 0.52 -16.26
C ASP A 42 -15.83 -0.73 -16.17
N ALA A 43 -15.83 -1.38 -14.99
CA ALA A 43 -15.04 -2.57 -14.74
C ALA A 43 -15.95 -3.77 -14.42
N TYR A 44 -15.83 -4.83 -15.23
CA TYR A 44 -16.63 -6.05 -15.14
C TYR A 44 -15.89 -7.20 -14.43
N THR A 45 -14.55 -7.15 -14.35
CA THR A 45 -13.72 -8.12 -13.59
C THR A 45 -12.91 -7.46 -12.48
N GLU A 46 -12.38 -8.26 -11.54
CA GLU A 46 -11.50 -7.75 -10.47
C GLU A 46 -10.21 -7.14 -11.02
N GLU A 47 -9.67 -7.71 -12.10
CA GLU A 47 -8.50 -7.19 -12.79
C GLU A 47 -8.79 -5.82 -13.42
N GLU A 48 -9.93 -5.66 -14.08
CA GLU A 48 -10.37 -4.38 -14.63
C GLU A 48 -10.59 -3.35 -13.51
N GLN A 49 -11.14 -3.76 -12.37
CA GLN A 49 -11.32 -2.89 -11.21
C GLN A 49 -9.96 -2.43 -10.66
N ALA A 50 -8.99 -3.34 -10.55
CA ALA A 50 -7.63 -3.00 -10.12
C ALA A 50 -6.94 -2.02 -11.10
N VAL A 51 -7.16 -2.17 -12.41
CA VAL A 51 -6.69 -1.20 -13.43
C VAL A 51 -7.38 0.15 -13.25
N GLY A 52 -8.69 0.17 -13.01
CA GLY A 52 -9.43 1.41 -12.71
C GLY A 52 -8.86 2.14 -11.49
N PHE A 53 -8.53 1.43 -10.42
CA PHE A 53 -7.82 2.02 -9.27
C PHE A 53 -6.44 2.54 -9.62
N LEU A 54 -5.66 1.81 -10.43
CA LEU A 54 -4.34 2.28 -10.87
C LEU A 54 -4.48 3.62 -11.60
N THR A 55 -5.41 3.72 -12.55
CA THR A 55 -5.69 4.97 -13.29
C THR A 55 -5.99 6.12 -12.35
N MET A 56 -6.93 5.95 -11.42
CA MET A 56 -7.30 7.02 -10.50
C MET A 56 -6.13 7.43 -9.58
N ILE A 57 -5.31 6.47 -9.15
CA ILE A 57 -4.10 6.76 -8.35
C ILE A 57 -3.06 7.50 -9.19
N GLU A 58 -2.80 7.08 -10.43
CA GLU A 58 -1.83 7.73 -11.34
C GLU A 58 -2.21 9.18 -11.65
N GLU A 59 -3.50 9.45 -11.87
CA GLU A 59 -4.00 10.78 -12.22
C GLU A 59 -3.97 11.76 -11.05
N HIS A 60 -4.22 11.30 -9.82
CA HIS A 60 -4.48 12.18 -8.68
C HIS A 60 -3.37 12.19 -7.63
N LEU A 61 -2.58 11.12 -7.50
CA LEU A 61 -1.54 11.04 -6.48
C LEU A 61 -0.40 12.01 -6.83
N ALA A 62 -0.20 13.00 -5.98
CA ALA A 62 0.90 13.94 -6.15
C ALA A 62 2.24 13.21 -6.00
N LEU A 63 3.06 13.24 -7.05
CA LEU A 63 4.38 12.62 -7.14
C LEU A 63 5.42 13.64 -7.65
N PRO A 64 6.70 13.50 -7.28
CA PRO A 64 7.22 12.56 -6.29
C PRO A 64 6.94 13.01 -4.84
N PHE A 65 6.97 12.08 -3.89
CA PHE A 65 6.96 12.40 -2.45
C PHE A 65 7.91 11.52 -1.63
N PRO A 66 8.46 12.04 -0.53
CA PRO A 66 9.40 11.30 0.29
C PRO A 66 8.70 10.24 1.14
N VAL A 67 9.39 9.12 1.36
CA VAL A 67 8.93 8.03 2.23
C VAL A 67 10.11 7.42 3.01
N LYS A 68 9.82 6.88 4.19
CA LYS A 68 10.79 6.11 4.98
C LYS A 68 10.36 4.65 5.08
N ILE A 69 11.06 3.77 4.37
CA ILE A 69 10.79 2.33 4.32
C ILE A 69 11.81 1.61 5.18
N LEU A 70 11.36 0.96 6.26
CA LEU A 70 12.23 0.26 7.21
C LEU A 70 13.40 1.13 7.72
N GLY A 71 13.16 2.43 7.93
CA GLY A 71 14.17 3.39 8.39
C GLY A 71 14.98 4.06 7.28
N VAL A 72 14.85 3.60 6.03
CA VAL A 72 15.58 4.11 4.87
C VAL A 72 14.76 5.14 4.10
N ASP A 73 15.35 6.31 3.85
CA ASP A 73 14.73 7.35 3.02
C ASP A 73 14.78 6.98 1.53
N ALA A 74 13.65 7.21 0.86
CA ALA A 74 13.43 7.02 -0.57
C ALA A 74 12.36 8.00 -1.07
N ASP A 75 12.25 8.15 -2.39
CA ASP A 75 11.19 8.92 -3.03
C ASP A 75 10.26 7.98 -3.80
N VAL A 76 8.95 8.16 -3.66
CA VAL A 76 7.98 7.50 -4.54
C VAL A 76 7.93 8.30 -5.83
N GLU A 77 8.39 7.73 -6.93
CA GLU A 77 8.47 8.43 -8.23
C GLU A 77 7.26 8.19 -9.12
N LYS A 78 6.67 6.98 -9.03
CA LYS A 78 5.51 6.56 -9.81
C LYS A 78 4.79 5.40 -9.11
N VAL A 79 3.57 5.13 -9.55
CA VAL A 79 2.91 3.84 -9.32
C VAL A 79 2.92 3.02 -10.62
N ASP A 80 2.66 1.72 -10.52
CA ASP A 80 2.67 0.79 -11.65
C ASP A 80 1.87 -0.47 -11.28
N MET A 81 1.63 -1.33 -12.26
CA MET A 81 1.11 -2.69 -12.03
C MET A 81 2.26 -3.72 -12.06
N ALA A 82 2.27 -4.62 -11.09
CA ALA A 82 3.14 -5.79 -11.10
C ALA A 82 2.55 -6.90 -11.99
N LEU A 83 3.36 -7.90 -12.33
CA LEU A 83 2.95 -9.00 -13.22
C LEU A 83 1.82 -9.85 -12.63
N ASP A 84 1.65 -9.83 -11.31
CA ASP A 84 0.60 -10.51 -10.56
C ASP A 84 -0.64 -9.63 -10.33
N GLY A 85 -0.72 -8.48 -11.00
CA GLY A 85 -1.86 -7.56 -10.93
C GLY A 85 -1.86 -6.65 -9.69
N GLN A 86 -0.85 -6.72 -8.83
CA GLN A 86 -0.76 -5.83 -7.67
C GLN A 86 -0.34 -4.42 -8.08
N ILE A 87 -1.02 -3.40 -7.55
CA ILE A 87 -0.56 -2.00 -7.67
C ILE A 87 0.67 -1.81 -6.76
N VAL A 88 1.76 -1.30 -7.34
CA VAL A 88 3.03 -1.08 -6.64
C VAL A 88 3.47 0.37 -6.79
N ALA A 89 4.05 0.93 -5.73
CA ALA A 89 4.83 2.15 -5.76
C ALA A 89 6.27 1.84 -6.19
N ILE A 90 6.81 2.65 -7.09
CA ILE A 90 8.22 2.60 -7.47
C ILE A 90 8.99 3.61 -6.61
N CYS A 91 9.71 3.07 -5.64
CA CYS A 91 10.50 3.85 -4.69
C CYS A 91 11.95 3.91 -5.17
N ARG A 92 12.51 5.11 -5.32
CA ARG A 92 13.89 5.36 -5.71
C ARG A 92 14.73 5.77 -4.50
N ARG A 93 15.94 5.22 -4.42
CA ARG A 93 17.02 5.72 -3.57
C ARG A 93 18.31 5.74 -4.38
N GLY A 94 18.83 6.94 -4.66
CA GLY A 94 20.01 7.09 -5.52
C GLY A 94 19.77 6.47 -6.90
N LYS A 95 20.57 5.50 -7.32
CA LYS A 95 20.41 4.81 -8.62
C LYS A 95 19.52 3.57 -8.56
N THR A 96 19.08 3.17 -7.36
CA THR A 96 18.30 1.95 -7.15
C THR A 96 16.81 2.26 -7.15
N ARG A 97 16.01 1.39 -7.75
CA ARG A 97 14.55 1.40 -7.69
C ARG A 97 14.03 0.09 -7.12
N GLN A 98 12.97 0.18 -6.34
CA GLN A 98 12.30 -0.98 -5.76
C GLN A 98 10.78 -0.83 -5.90
N LYS A 99 10.11 -1.94 -6.21
CA LYS A 99 8.65 -2.06 -6.17
C LYS A 99 8.22 -2.34 -4.73
N ILE A 100 7.32 -1.53 -4.21
CA ILE A 100 6.69 -1.72 -2.90
C ILE A 100 5.19 -1.82 -3.14
N PRO A 101 4.48 -2.87 -2.68
CA PRO A 101 3.03 -2.94 -2.78
C PRO A 101 2.39 -1.66 -2.23
N ILE A 102 1.45 -1.07 -2.98
CA ILE A 102 0.88 0.23 -2.62
C ILE A 102 0.18 0.18 -1.25
N LEU A 103 -0.34 -0.98 -0.86
CA LEU A 103 -0.99 -1.21 0.42
C LEU A 103 -0.01 -1.22 1.60
N ASP A 104 1.27 -1.52 1.35
CA ASP A 104 2.36 -1.56 2.32
C ASP A 104 3.18 -0.26 2.33
N LEU A 105 2.86 0.69 1.44
CA LEU A 105 3.57 1.96 1.33
C LEU A 105 3.35 2.82 2.59
N PRO A 106 4.42 3.18 3.34
CA PRO A 106 4.32 4.17 4.39
C PRO A 106 3.96 5.53 3.78
N LEU A 107 3.11 6.31 4.45
CA LEU A 107 2.74 7.65 3.97
C LEU A 107 3.35 8.72 4.86
N PRO A 108 3.97 9.78 4.29
CA PRO A 108 4.54 10.87 5.07
C PRO A 108 3.46 11.69 5.78
N THR A 109 3.89 12.54 6.71
CA THR A 109 3.06 13.59 7.30
C THR A 109 3.68 14.94 6.96
N PRO A 110 2.96 15.86 6.28
CA PRO A 110 1.61 15.69 5.74
C PRO A 110 1.55 14.67 4.59
N THR A 111 0.35 14.15 4.32
CA THR A 111 0.13 13.22 3.21
C THR A 111 0.18 13.94 1.87
N PRO A 112 0.63 13.29 0.79
CA PRO A 112 0.50 13.84 -0.55
C PRO A 112 -0.98 13.99 -0.93
N ALA A 113 -1.29 14.93 -1.84
CA ALA A 113 -2.62 15.01 -2.43
C ALA A 113 -2.92 13.73 -3.23
N GLY A 114 -4.21 13.34 -3.31
CA GLY A 114 -4.64 12.13 -4.01
C GLY A 114 -4.46 10.83 -3.24
N VAL A 115 -3.95 10.87 -2.00
CA VAL A 115 -3.79 9.67 -1.15
C VAL A 115 -5.12 9.00 -0.80
N GLU A 116 -6.24 9.71 -0.93
CA GLU A 116 -7.59 9.14 -0.78
C GLU A 116 -7.87 7.98 -1.74
N TRP A 117 -7.24 7.96 -2.92
CA TRP A 117 -7.37 6.87 -3.89
C TRP A 117 -6.69 5.58 -3.40
N ILE A 118 -5.56 5.71 -2.69
CA ILE A 118 -4.92 4.59 -1.99
C ILE A 118 -5.82 4.09 -0.83
N ALA A 119 -6.50 5.00 -0.12
CA ALA A 119 -7.46 4.63 0.92
C ALA A 119 -8.67 3.88 0.36
N ALA A 120 -9.19 4.33 -0.78
CA ALA A 120 -10.29 3.70 -1.51
C ALA A 120 -9.90 2.29 -1.98
N TYR A 121 -8.76 2.15 -2.65
CA TYR A 121 -8.23 0.85 -3.09
C TYR A 121 -8.06 -0.12 -1.92
N ARG A 122 -7.49 0.34 -0.80
CA ARG A 122 -7.36 -0.47 0.42
C ARG A 122 -8.71 -0.96 0.96
N ARG A 123 -9.75 -0.14 0.91
CA ARG A 123 -11.11 -0.53 1.36
C ARG A 123 -11.74 -1.51 0.39
N TRP A 124 -11.55 -1.32 -0.91
CA TRP A 124 -11.99 -2.23 -1.96
C TRP A 124 -11.37 -3.63 -1.79
N CYS A 125 -10.04 -3.73 -1.60
CA CYS A 125 -9.36 -5.02 -1.35
C CYS A 125 -9.84 -5.76 -0.09
N ARG A 126 -10.49 -5.06 0.86
CA ARG A 126 -11.05 -5.65 2.08
C ARG A 126 -12.51 -6.11 1.90
N GLY A 127 -13.10 -5.94 0.71
CA GLY A 127 -14.51 -6.26 0.43
C GLY A 127 -15.49 -5.50 1.33
N SER A 128 -15.08 -4.32 1.83
CA SER A 128 -15.80 -3.61 2.89
C SER A 128 -16.35 -2.27 2.38
N TRP A 129 -17.01 -2.23 1.22
CA TRP A 129 -17.47 -0.99 0.59
C TRP A 129 -18.95 -0.97 0.23
#